data_AF-A0A1W9LNQ5-F1
#
_entry.id   AF-A0A1W9LNQ5-F1
#
_cell.length_a   1.000
_cell.length_b   1.000
_cell.length_c   1.000
_cell.angle_alpha   90.00
_cell.angle_beta   90.00
_cell.angle_gamma   90.00
#
_symmetry.space_group_name_H-M   'P 1'
#
loop_
_entity.id
_entity.type
_entity.pdbx_description
1 polymer ?
#
loop_
_entity_poly.entity_id
_entity_poly.type
_entity_poly.pdbx_seq_one_letter_code
_entity_poly.pdbx_strand_id
1 'polypeptide(L)'
;ELYSLIQFNGTDPSTFTGTDTSGLTPFIDKTYFNFAYGQTSAGERIIDSQYASSNLYVSNTANDGGGTLFGVNFADGRIKGYGLKMPSGSEKTFFVQLVRGTIYGVNSFTDNGDQTVTDNATGLMWSKNDGSTSMTWQDALAYVQTQNAANYLGYSDWRLPNAKELHSVLDYTRSPDTTSSAAIDPVFSCTKIKNRKR
;
A
#
# COMPACT_ATOMS: atom_id res chain seq x y z
N GLU A 1 4.39 -10.07 1.42
CA GLU A 1 4.10 -8.68 1.03
C GLU A 1 5.25 -8.08 0.23
N LEU A 2 5.05 -7.80 -1.06
CA LEU A 2 6.11 -7.21 -1.90
C LEU A 2 6.51 -5.80 -1.43
N TYR A 3 5.55 -5.01 -0.95
CA TYR A 3 5.81 -3.66 -0.47
C TYR A 3 6.84 -3.63 0.67
N SER A 4 6.81 -4.62 1.57
CA SER A 4 7.75 -4.70 2.69
C SER A 4 9.22 -4.81 2.28
N LEU A 5 9.49 -5.20 1.02
CA LEU A 5 10.82 -5.36 0.44
C LEU A 5 11.34 -4.06 -0.21
N ILE A 6 10.50 -3.02 -0.32
CA ILE A 6 10.90 -1.80 -1.00
C ILE A 6 11.99 -1.05 -0.22
N GLN A 7 13.04 -0.67 -0.92
CA GLN A 7 14.06 0.25 -0.40
C GLN A 7 13.80 1.66 -0.95
N PHE A 8 13.55 2.63 -0.07
CA PHE A 8 13.23 4.01 -0.46
C PHE A 8 14.46 4.89 -0.77
N ASN A 9 15.59 4.27 -1.13
CA ASN A 9 16.82 4.92 -1.54
C ASN A 9 17.17 4.67 -3.03
N GLY A 10 16.24 4.08 -3.79
CA GLY A 10 16.39 3.85 -5.22
C GLY A 10 16.34 5.12 -6.06
N THR A 11 16.75 5.01 -7.32
CA THR A 11 16.70 6.07 -8.32
C THR A 11 15.44 5.90 -9.17
N ASP A 12 14.50 6.86 -9.15
CA ASP A 12 13.31 6.81 -10.05
C ASP A 12 13.75 7.09 -11.50
N PRO A 13 13.66 6.10 -12.42
CA PRO A 13 14.08 6.27 -13.81
C PRO A 13 12.89 6.66 -14.70
N SER A 14 11.79 7.18 -14.16
CA SER A 14 10.59 7.52 -14.93
C SER A 14 10.80 8.53 -16.05
N THR A 15 11.81 9.39 -15.93
CA THR A 15 12.22 10.36 -16.95
C THR A 15 13.41 9.89 -17.79
N PHE A 16 13.92 8.69 -17.53
CA PHE A 16 15.11 8.15 -18.19
C PHE A 16 14.76 7.63 -19.59
N THR A 17 15.48 8.11 -20.60
CA THR A 17 15.26 7.77 -22.02
C THR A 17 16.39 6.95 -22.63
N GLY A 18 17.45 6.68 -21.88
CA GLY A 18 18.57 5.85 -22.32
C GLY A 18 18.32 4.36 -22.12
N THR A 19 19.33 3.55 -22.45
CA THR A 19 19.33 2.10 -22.24
C THR A 19 20.35 1.63 -21.19
N ASP A 20 21.28 2.50 -20.81
CA ASP A 20 22.30 2.21 -19.80
C ASP A 20 21.70 2.28 -18.39
N THR A 21 21.60 1.13 -17.73
CA THR A 21 21.05 1.01 -16.37
C THR A 21 22.13 0.95 -15.30
N SER A 22 23.42 1.06 -15.65
CA SER A 22 24.54 0.92 -14.71
C SER A 22 24.55 1.97 -13.60
N GLY A 23 24.02 3.17 -13.88
CA GLY A 23 23.87 4.25 -12.90
C GLY A 23 22.57 4.20 -12.07
N LEU A 24 21.68 3.22 -12.32
CA LEU A 24 20.39 3.15 -11.64
C LEU A 24 20.46 2.21 -10.44
N THR A 25 19.85 2.65 -9.34
CA THR A 25 19.66 1.82 -8.14
C THR A 25 18.19 1.40 -8.06
N PRO A 26 17.87 0.09 -8.12
CA PRO A 26 16.48 -0.35 -7.96
C PRO A 26 16.05 -0.21 -6.50
N PHE A 27 14.74 -0.14 -6.28
CA PHE A 27 14.10 -0.01 -4.99
C PHE A 27 14.00 -1.36 -4.25
N ILE A 28 15.00 -2.24 -4.39
CA ILE A 28 15.08 -3.54 -3.73
C ILE A 28 16.54 -3.90 -3.44
N ASP A 29 16.78 -4.63 -2.36
CA ASP A 29 18.13 -5.08 -2.00
C ASP A 29 18.65 -6.18 -2.94
N LYS A 30 19.54 -5.79 -3.87
CA LYS A 30 20.16 -6.73 -4.81
C LYS A 30 21.13 -7.72 -4.17
N THR A 31 21.48 -7.55 -2.89
CA THR A 31 22.31 -8.52 -2.16
C THR A 31 21.53 -9.81 -1.89
N TYR A 32 20.22 -9.69 -1.70
CA TYR A 32 19.34 -10.79 -1.33
C TYR A 32 18.37 -11.19 -2.45
N PHE A 33 18.01 -10.24 -3.32
CA PHE A 33 16.99 -10.44 -4.35
C PHE A 33 17.56 -10.20 -5.75
N ASN A 34 17.33 -11.17 -6.63
CA ASN A 34 17.60 -10.97 -8.05
C ASN A 34 16.65 -9.90 -8.60
N PHE A 35 17.18 -9.01 -9.44
CA PHE A 35 16.41 -7.93 -10.06
C PHE A 35 16.89 -7.69 -11.49
N ALA A 36 15.95 -7.36 -12.37
CA ALA A 36 16.23 -6.92 -13.73
C ALA A 36 15.30 -5.76 -14.13
N TYR A 37 15.87 -4.77 -14.83
CA TYR A 37 15.12 -3.76 -15.56
C TYR A 37 14.51 -4.36 -16.85
N GLY A 38 13.50 -3.71 -17.41
CA GLY A 38 12.91 -4.13 -18.68
C GLY A 38 13.92 -4.13 -19.83
N GLN A 39 13.74 -5.08 -20.75
CA GLN A 39 14.62 -5.34 -21.88
C GLN A 39 14.32 -4.41 -23.06
N THR A 40 15.05 -3.30 -23.13
CA THR A 40 14.90 -2.30 -24.22
C THR A 40 15.15 -2.86 -25.62
N SER A 41 16.03 -3.86 -25.74
CA SER A 41 16.25 -4.58 -27.00
C SER A 41 15.03 -5.39 -27.48
N ALA A 42 14.12 -5.75 -26.58
CA ALA A 42 12.85 -6.40 -26.87
C ALA A 42 11.67 -5.40 -27.00
N GLY A 43 11.96 -4.09 -26.98
CA GLY A 43 10.95 -3.03 -27.05
C GLY A 43 10.30 -2.67 -25.70
N GLU A 44 10.77 -3.22 -24.58
CA GLU A 44 10.32 -2.85 -23.25
C GLU A 44 10.95 -1.53 -22.79
N ARG A 45 10.30 -0.82 -21.87
CA ARG A 45 10.92 0.29 -21.13
C ARG A 45 11.69 -0.29 -19.95
N ILE A 46 12.70 0.44 -19.46
CA ILE A 46 13.45 0.06 -18.25
C ILE A 46 12.53 -0.18 -17.03
N ILE A 47 11.41 0.54 -16.97
CA ILE A 47 10.39 0.39 -15.91
C ILE A 47 9.40 -0.74 -16.15
N ASP A 48 9.51 -1.52 -17.21
CA ASP A 48 8.63 -2.67 -17.46
C ASP A 48 9.01 -3.90 -16.61
N SER A 49 9.20 -3.67 -15.31
CA SER A 49 9.61 -4.66 -14.29
C SER A 49 8.53 -4.82 -13.21
N GLN A 50 7.32 -5.19 -13.64
CA GLN A 50 6.14 -5.22 -12.78
C GLN A 50 6.06 -6.54 -12.01
N TYR A 51 6.13 -6.49 -10.67
CA TYR A 51 6.03 -7.69 -9.83
C TYR A 51 4.60 -7.93 -9.38
N ALA A 52 4.07 -9.10 -9.73
CA ALA A 52 2.73 -9.53 -9.39
C ALA A 52 2.61 -9.93 -7.92
N SER A 53 1.54 -9.49 -7.26
CA SER A 53 1.07 -10.11 -6.01
C SER A 53 -0.07 -11.11 -6.30
N SER A 54 -0.62 -11.73 -5.25
CA SER A 54 -1.85 -12.53 -5.33
C SER A 54 -3.14 -11.71 -5.14
N ASN A 55 -3.03 -10.40 -4.91
CA ASN A 55 -4.14 -9.54 -4.52
C ASN A 55 -4.78 -8.87 -5.74
N LEU A 56 -5.86 -9.45 -6.26
CA LEU A 56 -6.72 -8.79 -7.24
C LEU A 56 -7.55 -7.71 -6.58
N TYR A 57 -7.70 -6.58 -7.26
CA TYR A 57 -8.63 -5.54 -6.84
C TYR A 57 -10.06 -5.96 -7.11
N VAL A 58 -10.94 -5.61 -6.19
CA VAL A 58 -12.38 -5.86 -6.30
C VAL A 58 -13.06 -4.96 -7.34
N SER A 59 -12.45 -3.84 -7.73
CA SER A 59 -12.86 -3.03 -8.89
C SER A 59 -11.78 -2.99 -9.97
N ASN A 60 -12.19 -3.05 -11.24
CA ASN A 60 -11.27 -2.88 -12.36
C ASN A 60 -10.92 -1.39 -12.51
N THR A 61 -9.78 -1.01 -11.96
CA THR A 61 -9.23 0.36 -12.09
C THR A 61 -8.41 0.55 -13.36
N ALA A 62 -8.09 -0.51 -14.10
CA ALA A 62 -7.23 -0.47 -15.28
C ALA A 62 -8.02 -0.25 -16.58
N ASN A 63 -9.35 -0.43 -16.55
CA ASN A 63 -10.26 -0.31 -17.71
C ASN A 63 -9.83 -1.18 -18.92
N ASP A 64 -9.16 -2.29 -18.67
CA ASP A 64 -8.60 -3.18 -19.70
C ASP A 64 -9.46 -4.42 -19.99
N GLY A 65 -10.60 -4.56 -19.30
CA GLY A 65 -11.48 -5.73 -19.38
C GLY A 65 -10.91 -7.03 -18.78
N GLY A 66 -9.67 -7.03 -18.27
CA GLY A 66 -9.02 -8.17 -17.61
C GLY A 66 -9.06 -8.10 -16.10
N GLY A 67 -9.17 -6.90 -15.52
CA GLY A 67 -9.14 -6.66 -14.08
C GLY A 67 -7.86 -5.96 -13.66
N THR A 68 -7.72 -5.69 -12.37
CA THR A 68 -6.52 -5.05 -11.83
C THR A 68 -5.90 -5.90 -10.73
N LEU A 69 -4.59 -6.05 -10.75
CA LEU A 69 -3.79 -6.68 -9.70
C LEU A 69 -2.96 -5.64 -8.93
N PHE A 70 -2.88 -5.77 -7.61
CA PHE A 70 -1.90 -5.03 -6.81
C PHE A 70 -0.48 -5.48 -7.15
N GLY A 71 0.44 -4.54 -7.35
CA GLY A 71 1.85 -4.88 -7.48
C GLY A 71 2.80 -3.75 -7.17
N VAL A 72 4.06 -4.13 -7.07
CA VAL A 72 5.17 -3.22 -6.78
C VAL A 72 6.15 -3.26 -7.94
N ASN A 73 6.62 -2.10 -8.37
CA ASN A 73 7.64 -2.00 -9.38
C ASN A 73 8.93 -1.54 -8.73
N PHE A 74 9.88 -2.45 -8.56
CA PHE A 74 11.17 -2.15 -7.95
C PHE A 74 12.11 -1.38 -8.89
N ALA A 75 11.77 -1.23 -10.18
CA ALA A 75 12.54 -0.36 -11.07
C ALA A 75 12.30 1.12 -10.78
N ASP A 76 11.06 1.49 -10.43
CA ASP A 76 10.63 2.88 -10.30
C ASP A 76 10.05 3.25 -8.92
N GLY A 77 10.03 2.30 -7.99
CA GLY A 77 9.58 2.48 -6.62
C GLY A 77 8.07 2.62 -6.46
N ARG A 78 7.28 2.44 -7.52
CA ARG A 78 5.84 2.67 -7.47
C ARG A 78 5.06 1.41 -7.09
N ILE A 79 4.10 1.61 -6.19
CA ILE A 79 2.99 0.68 -5.94
C ILE A 79 1.87 1.03 -6.92
N LYS A 80 1.35 0.05 -7.66
CA LYS A 80 0.34 0.28 -8.69
C LYS A 80 -0.71 -0.82 -8.71
N GLY A 81 -1.86 -0.48 -9.28
CA GLY A 81 -2.75 -1.46 -9.87
C GLY A 81 -2.30 -1.75 -11.31
N TYR A 82 -1.93 -2.99 -11.61
CA TYR A 82 -1.61 -3.44 -12.96
C TYR A 82 -2.83 -4.02 -13.64
N GLY A 83 -3.16 -3.52 -14.83
CA GLY A 83 -4.05 -4.24 -15.74
C GLY A 83 -3.48 -5.61 -16.09
N LEU A 84 -4.37 -6.58 -16.27
CA LEU A 84 -4.03 -7.96 -16.62
C LEU A 84 -3.87 -8.18 -18.12
N LYS A 85 -4.22 -7.19 -18.95
CA LYS A 85 -4.06 -7.25 -20.41
C LYS A 85 -3.11 -6.19 -20.94
N MET A 86 -2.44 -6.52 -22.04
CA MET A 86 -1.72 -5.56 -22.86
C MET A 86 -2.71 -4.74 -23.71
N PRO A 87 -2.34 -3.56 -24.24
CA PRO A 87 -3.19 -2.80 -25.16
C PRO A 87 -3.61 -3.59 -26.42
N SER A 88 -2.82 -4.59 -26.82
CA SER A 88 -3.12 -5.55 -27.88
C SER A 88 -4.23 -6.56 -27.52
N GLY A 89 -4.66 -6.60 -26.27
CA GLY A 89 -5.64 -7.56 -25.74
C GLY A 89 -5.06 -8.90 -25.27
N SER A 90 -3.76 -9.16 -25.51
CA SER A 90 -3.08 -10.35 -25.02
C SER A 90 -2.91 -10.31 -23.49
N GLU A 91 -2.77 -11.48 -22.88
CA GLU A 91 -2.44 -11.57 -21.45
C GLU A 91 -1.10 -10.90 -21.17
N LYS A 92 -1.04 -10.26 -20.00
CA LYS A 92 0.17 -9.59 -19.53
C LYS A 92 1.00 -10.53 -18.66
N THR A 93 2.31 -10.51 -18.87
CA THR A 93 3.27 -11.24 -18.05
C THR A 93 3.81 -10.36 -16.93
N PHE A 94 4.23 -10.98 -15.83
CA PHE A 94 4.73 -10.31 -14.64
C PHE A 94 5.95 -11.01 -14.08
N PHE A 95 6.79 -10.25 -13.39
CA PHE A 95 7.80 -10.83 -12.51
C PHE A 95 7.12 -11.40 -11.26
N VAL A 96 7.63 -12.51 -10.73
CA VAL A 96 7.09 -13.15 -9.53
C VAL A 96 8.20 -13.39 -8.51
N GLN A 97 7.85 -13.26 -7.24
CA GLN A 97 8.66 -13.72 -6.12
C GLN A 97 7.81 -14.63 -5.25
N LEU A 98 8.31 -15.82 -4.96
CA LEU A 98 7.60 -16.81 -4.15
C LEU A 98 8.00 -16.64 -2.69
N VAL A 99 7.02 -16.71 -1.79
CA VAL A 99 7.22 -16.66 -0.33
C VAL A 99 6.60 -17.90 0.31
N ARG A 100 7.16 -18.35 1.43
CA ARG A 100 6.64 -19.48 2.24
C ARG A 100 6.48 -19.06 3.69
N GLY A 101 5.52 -19.67 4.39
CA GLY A 101 5.25 -19.39 5.81
C GLY A 101 3.77 -19.13 6.05
N THR A 102 3.44 -18.66 7.25
CA THR A 102 2.09 -18.23 7.59
C THR A 102 1.69 -17.01 6.76
N ILE A 103 0.41 -16.92 6.42
CA ILE A 103 -0.14 -15.73 5.79
C ILE A 103 0.03 -14.57 6.77
N TYR A 104 0.86 -13.60 6.38
CA TYR A 104 1.03 -12.34 7.10
C TYR A 104 -0.10 -11.38 6.70
N GLY A 105 -0.54 -10.52 7.62
CA GLY A 105 -1.50 -9.46 7.33
C GLY A 105 -2.95 -9.92 7.21
N VAL A 106 -3.33 -10.99 7.93
CA VAL A 106 -4.75 -11.29 8.14
C VAL A 106 -5.24 -10.43 9.29
N ASN A 107 -6.14 -9.49 8.99
CA ASN A 107 -6.76 -8.62 9.99
C ASN A 107 -7.45 -9.46 11.07
N SER A 108 -7.19 -9.14 12.34
CA SER A 108 -7.79 -9.85 13.48
C SER A 108 -8.16 -8.85 14.57
N PHE A 109 -9.25 -8.11 14.36
CA PHE A 109 -9.67 -7.03 15.24
C PHE A 109 -10.65 -7.47 16.34
N THR A 110 -10.54 -6.85 17.50
CA THR A 110 -11.48 -6.96 18.61
C THR A 110 -11.90 -5.56 19.02
N ASP A 111 -13.20 -5.27 18.93
CA ASP A 111 -13.77 -4.05 19.48
C ASP A 111 -13.87 -4.17 21.00
N ASN A 112 -13.20 -3.28 21.72
CA ASN A 112 -13.16 -3.32 23.19
C ASN A 112 -14.41 -2.68 23.82
N GLY A 113 -15.29 -2.07 23.02
CA GLY A 113 -16.50 -1.41 23.52
C GLY A 113 -16.26 -0.06 24.21
N ASP A 114 -15.02 0.42 24.22
CA ASP A 114 -14.57 1.67 24.84
C ASP A 114 -14.02 2.69 23.81
N GLN A 115 -14.34 2.47 22.52
CA GLN A 115 -13.81 3.21 21.36
C GLN A 115 -12.34 2.91 21.03
N THR A 116 -11.76 1.85 21.59
CA THR A 116 -10.50 1.25 21.13
C THR A 116 -10.74 -0.07 20.40
N VAL A 117 -9.81 -0.44 19.52
CA VAL A 117 -9.80 -1.70 18.78
C VAL A 117 -8.46 -2.37 18.97
N THR A 118 -8.46 -3.60 19.45
CA THR A 118 -7.25 -4.43 19.54
C THR A 118 -7.01 -5.16 18.23
N ASP A 119 -5.82 -4.99 17.66
CA ASP A 119 -5.32 -5.77 16.53
C ASP A 119 -4.50 -6.95 17.04
N ASN A 120 -5.12 -8.13 17.10
CA ASN A 120 -4.48 -9.35 17.60
C ASN A 120 -3.37 -9.86 16.67
N ALA A 121 -3.32 -9.41 15.40
CA ALA A 121 -2.29 -9.83 14.45
C ALA A 121 -0.97 -9.08 14.68
N THR A 122 -1.03 -7.82 15.10
CA THR A 122 0.15 -6.97 15.33
C THR A 122 0.44 -6.71 16.80
N GLY A 123 -0.52 -6.97 17.70
CA GLY A 123 -0.47 -6.59 19.10
C GLY A 123 -0.70 -5.10 19.35
N LEU A 124 -1.09 -4.34 18.32
CA LEU A 124 -1.38 -2.91 18.44
C LEU A 124 -2.80 -2.67 18.95
N MET A 125 -3.01 -1.48 19.51
CA MET A 125 -4.33 -0.94 19.81
C MET A 125 -4.54 0.33 18.99
N TRP A 126 -5.73 0.46 18.43
CA TRP A 126 -6.11 1.55 17.55
C TRP A 126 -7.26 2.34 18.18
N SER A 127 -7.32 3.65 17.93
CA SER A 127 -8.56 4.39 18.14
C SER A 127 -9.58 3.94 17.09
N LYS A 128 -10.81 3.66 17.52
CA LYS A 128 -11.89 3.21 16.61
C LYS A 128 -12.30 4.30 15.62
N ASN A 129 -12.26 5.56 16.07
CA ASN A 129 -12.60 6.73 15.28
C ASN A 129 -11.33 7.42 14.76
N ASP A 130 -11.42 8.04 13.59
CA ASP A 130 -10.39 8.94 13.08
C ASP A 130 -10.46 10.33 13.74
N GLY A 131 -9.52 11.21 13.39
CA GLY A 131 -9.45 12.59 13.91
C GLY A 131 -10.57 13.51 13.43
N SER A 132 -11.52 13.04 12.61
CA SER A 132 -12.67 13.76 12.01
C SER A 132 -12.38 15.00 11.14
N THR A 133 -11.17 15.54 11.21
CA THR A 133 -10.75 16.77 10.52
C THR A 133 -9.45 16.52 9.77
N SER A 134 -9.31 17.11 8.60
CA SER A 134 -8.05 17.09 7.84
C SER A 134 -6.99 17.94 8.54
N MET A 135 -5.80 17.37 8.73
CA MET A 135 -4.68 18.01 9.42
C MET A 135 -3.43 17.96 8.54
N THR A 136 -2.51 18.93 8.70
CA THR A 136 -1.15 18.76 8.18
C THR A 136 -0.42 17.69 9.00
N TRP A 137 0.71 17.20 8.50
CA TRP A 137 1.51 16.22 9.24
C TRP A 137 1.98 16.76 10.60
N GLN A 138 2.42 18.03 10.63
CA GLN A 138 2.82 18.71 11.85
C GLN A 138 1.66 18.86 12.83
N ASP A 139 0.48 19.24 12.35
CA ASP A 139 -0.72 19.36 13.18
C ASP A 139 -1.16 17.99 13.74
N ALA A 140 -1.06 16.92 12.94
CA ALA A 140 -1.38 15.57 13.39
C ALA A 140 -0.44 15.09 14.51
N LEU A 141 0.86 15.42 14.43
CA LEU A 141 1.80 15.15 15.51
C LEU A 141 1.44 15.91 16.80
N ALA A 142 1.14 17.21 16.68
CA ALA A 142 0.73 18.03 17.83
C ALA A 142 -0.60 17.58 18.43
N TYR A 143 -1.54 17.16 17.58
CA TYR A 143 -2.83 16.61 17.99
C TYR A 143 -2.65 15.38 18.88
N VAL A 144 -1.78 14.44 18.48
CA VAL A 144 -1.52 13.25 19.29
C VAL A 144 -0.90 13.60 20.66
N GLN A 145 0.03 14.57 20.72
CA GLN A 145 0.56 15.03 22.01
C GLN A 145 -0.54 15.62 22.90
N THR A 146 -1.48 16.35 22.31
CA THR A 146 -2.64 16.89 23.03
C THR A 146 -3.55 15.78 23.57
N GLN A 147 -3.80 14.73 22.78
CA GLN A 147 -4.60 13.58 23.22
C GLN A 147 -3.91 12.82 24.36
N ASN A 148 -2.58 12.67 24.30
CA ASN A 148 -1.81 12.04 25.36
C ASN A 148 -1.87 12.83 26.66
N ALA A 149 -1.71 14.16 26.60
CA ALA A 149 -1.85 15.03 27.76
C ALA A 149 -3.26 14.97 28.40
N ALA A 150 -4.28 14.67 27.59
CA ALA A 150 -5.66 14.52 28.04
C ALA A 150 -6.03 13.09 28.50
N ASN A 151 -5.09 12.14 28.48
CA ASN A 151 -5.33 10.71 28.73
C ASN A 151 -6.49 10.14 27.88
N TYR A 152 -6.47 10.48 26.59
CA TYR A 152 -7.51 10.11 25.63
C TYR A 152 -7.80 8.60 25.64
N LEU A 153 -9.09 8.26 25.78
CA LEU A 153 -9.58 6.87 25.92
C LEU A 153 -8.91 6.07 27.06
N GLY A 154 -8.37 6.75 28.07
CA GLY A 154 -7.70 6.11 29.20
C GLY A 154 -6.20 5.89 29.01
N TYR A 155 -5.63 6.29 27.87
CA TYR A 155 -4.22 6.06 27.51
C TYR A 155 -3.51 7.38 27.14
N SER A 156 -2.18 7.38 27.30
CA SER A 156 -1.33 8.57 27.10
C SER A 156 -0.08 8.29 26.27
N ASP A 157 -0.06 7.15 25.59
CA ASP A 157 1.03 6.66 24.74
C ASP A 157 0.63 6.54 23.26
N TRP A 158 -0.40 7.28 22.84
CA TRP A 158 -0.80 7.36 21.44
C TRP A 158 0.31 7.93 20.56
N ARG A 159 0.38 7.45 19.32
CA ARG A 159 1.29 7.93 18.26
C ARG A 159 0.62 7.83 16.89
N LEU A 160 1.16 8.53 15.91
CA LEU A 160 0.80 8.24 14.52
C LEU A 160 1.36 6.85 14.12
N PRO A 161 0.60 6.05 13.35
CA PRO A 161 1.10 4.81 12.80
C PRO A 161 2.15 5.06 11.73
N ASN A 162 3.10 4.12 11.60
CA ASN A 162 4.00 4.11 10.45
C ASN A 162 3.32 3.47 9.22
N ALA A 163 3.97 3.52 8.06
CA ALA A 163 3.39 3.02 6.81
C ALA A 163 3.02 1.52 6.83
N LYS A 164 3.78 0.68 7.56
CA LYS A 164 3.50 -0.76 7.67
C LYS A 164 2.31 -1.05 8.58
N GLU A 165 2.16 -0.26 9.65
CA GLU A 165 1.02 -0.37 10.56
C GLU A 165 -0.27 0.14 9.91
N LEU A 166 -0.20 1.23 9.13
CA LEU A 166 -1.36 1.66 8.33
C LEU A 166 -1.80 0.60 7.31
N HIS A 167 -0.85 -0.18 6.78
CA HIS A 167 -1.17 -1.25 5.87
C HIS A 167 -1.90 -2.41 6.57
N SER A 168 -1.64 -2.65 7.86
CA SER A 168 -2.25 -3.76 8.61
C SER A 168 -3.73 -3.55 8.93
N VAL A 169 -4.29 -2.36 8.70
CA VAL A 169 -5.73 -2.12 8.85
C VAL A 169 -6.52 -2.20 7.55
N LEU A 170 -5.83 -2.31 6.41
CA LEU A 170 -6.50 -2.34 5.10
C LEU A 170 -7.30 -3.64 4.90
N ASP A 171 -8.46 -3.51 4.29
CA ASP A 171 -9.27 -4.64 3.81
C ASP A 171 -9.41 -4.55 2.29
N TYR A 172 -8.64 -5.38 1.59
CA TYR A 172 -8.59 -5.41 0.13
C TYR A 172 -9.85 -5.99 -0.54
N THR A 173 -10.79 -6.54 0.23
CA THR A 173 -12.09 -6.97 -0.29
C THR A 173 -13.09 -5.82 -0.44
N ARG A 174 -12.70 -4.60 -0.03
CA ARG A 174 -13.58 -3.43 0.06
C ARG A 174 -13.05 -2.28 -0.78
N SER A 175 -13.96 -1.51 -1.35
CA SER A 175 -13.63 -0.26 -2.04
C SER A 175 -14.85 0.68 -2.12
N PRO A 176 -14.65 1.97 -2.41
CA PRO A 176 -15.76 2.88 -2.66
C PRO A 176 -16.72 2.37 -3.76
N ASP A 177 -16.18 1.77 -4.82
CA ASP A 177 -16.97 1.28 -5.96
C ASP A 177 -17.77 0.00 -5.65
N THR A 178 -17.27 -0.84 -4.75
CA THR A 178 -17.86 -2.18 -4.52
C THR A 178 -18.66 -2.26 -3.23
N THR A 179 -18.25 -1.55 -2.18
CA THR A 179 -18.87 -1.60 -0.85
C THR A 179 -19.34 -0.23 -0.37
N SER A 180 -19.17 0.83 -1.17
CA SER A 180 -19.49 2.21 -0.77
C SER A 180 -18.82 2.63 0.54
N SER A 181 -17.64 2.07 0.83
CA SER A 181 -16.88 2.31 2.05
C SER A 181 -15.39 2.49 1.75
N ALA A 182 -14.63 2.98 2.73
CA ALA A 182 -13.18 2.88 2.70
C ALA A 182 -12.73 1.40 2.67
N ALA A 183 -11.51 1.17 2.19
CA ALA A 183 -10.85 -0.14 2.15
C ALA A 183 -10.20 -0.48 3.50
N ILE A 184 -10.98 -0.41 4.57
CA ILE A 184 -10.60 -0.68 5.96
C ILE A 184 -11.71 -1.51 6.60
N ASP A 185 -11.37 -2.31 7.61
CA ASP A 185 -12.32 -3.16 8.31
C ASP A 185 -13.49 -2.32 8.90
N PRO A 186 -14.76 -2.78 8.78
CA PRO A 186 -15.94 -2.07 9.31
C PRO A 186 -15.96 -1.83 10.82
N VAL A 187 -15.07 -2.46 11.59
CA VAL A 187 -14.89 -2.13 13.00
C VAL A 187 -14.46 -0.67 13.19
N PHE A 188 -13.77 -0.08 12.21
CA PHE A 188 -13.33 1.30 12.24
C PHE A 188 -14.39 2.28 11.72
N SER A 189 -14.51 3.42 12.38
CA SER A 189 -15.34 4.54 11.96
C SER A 189 -14.49 5.55 11.20
N CYS A 190 -14.69 5.62 9.88
CA CYS A 190 -14.00 6.60 9.03
C CYS A 190 -14.90 7.77 8.67
N THR A 191 -14.40 8.98 8.90
CA THR A 191 -15.07 10.21 8.48
C THR A 191 -15.09 10.29 6.96
N LYS A 192 -16.27 10.51 6.39
CA LYS A 192 -16.41 10.70 4.94
C LYS A 192 -15.71 11.99 4.52
N ILE A 193 -14.61 11.86 3.80
CA ILE A 193 -13.99 13.00 3.13
C ILE A 193 -14.90 13.40 1.96
N LYS A 194 -15.59 14.53 2.08
CA LYS A 194 -16.18 15.20 0.90
C LYS A 194 -15.02 15.76 0.10
N ASN A 195 -14.79 15.23 -1.11
CA ASN A 195 -13.79 15.75 -2.04
C ASN A 195 -13.89 17.28 -2.09
N ARG A 196 -12.90 17.97 -1.51
CA ARG A 196 -12.65 19.36 -1.88
C ARG A 196 -12.00 19.26 -3.26
N LYS A 197 -12.78 19.53 -4.31
CA LYS A 197 -12.26 19.65 -5.68
C LYS A 197 -10.97 20.48 -5.60
N ARG A 198 -9.85 19.89 -6.00
CA ARG A 198 -8.66 20.64 -6.39
C ARG A 198 -8.90 21.19 -7.78
#